data_AF-A0A376KR66-F1
#
_entry.id   AF-A0A376KR66-F1
#
_cell.length_a   1.000
_cell.length_b   1.000
_cell.length_c   1.000
_cell.angle_alpha   90.00
_cell.angle_beta   90.00
_cell.angle_gamma   90.00
#
_symmetry.space_group_name_H-M   'P 1'
#
loop_
_entity.id
_entity.type
_entity.pdbx_description
1 polymer ?
#
loop_
_entity_poly.entity_id
_entity_poly.type
_entity_poly.pdbx_seq_one_letter_code
_entity_poly.pdbx_strand_id
1 'polypeptide(L)'
;MKTLIARHKAGEHIGICSVCSAHPLVIEAALAFDRNSTRKVLIEATSNQVNQFGGYTGMTPADFREFVFTIADKVGFARERIILGGDHLGAKLLAARKCGCGDGKIRRAGKGICSCRLQ
;
A
#
# COMPACT_ATOMS: atom_id res chain seq x y z
N MET A 1 -4.59 -15.01 6.92
CA MET A 1 -3.16 -14.77 6.60
C MET A 1 -2.23 -15.77 7.29
N LYS A 2 -2.32 -15.97 8.62
CA LYS A 2 -1.44 -16.89 9.38
C LYS A 2 -1.36 -18.31 8.80
N THR A 3 -2.49 -18.87 8.34
CA THR A 3 -2.54 -20.20 7.71
C THR A 3 -1.80 -20.28 6.38
N LEU A 4 -1.78 -19.19 5.58
CA LEU A 4 -1.05 -19.16 4.31
C LEU A 4 0.47 -19.16 4.56
N ILE A 5 0.92 -18.38 5.53
CA ILE A 5 2.33 -18.36 5.95
C ILE A 5 2.75 -19.72 6.51
N ALA A 6 1.90 -20.35 7.33
CA ALA A 6 2.18 -21.67 7.88
C ALA A 6 2.33 -22.74 6.77
N ARG A 7 1.43 -22.73 5.78
CA ARG A 7 1.50 -23.64 4.61
C ARG A 7 2.74 -23.41 3.76
N HIS A 8 3.09 -22.15 3.49
CA HIS A 8 4.34 -21.81 2.79
C HIS A 8 5.57 -22.30 3.57
N LYS A 9 5.60 -22.10 4.89
CA LYS A 9 6.68 -22.61 5.76
C LYS A 9 6.74 -24.15 5.83
N ALA A 10 5.62 -24.83 5.56
CA ALA A 10 5.56 -26.29 5.47
C ALA A 10 6.01 -26.83 4.09
N GLY A 11 6.52 -25.98 3.19
CA GLY A 11 7.05 -26.38 1.89
C GLY A 11 6.04 -26.34 0.75
N GLU A 12 4.81 -25.91 1.00
CA GLU A 12 3.81 -25.74 -0.06
C GLU A 12 4.13 -24.48 -0.89
N HIS A 13 4.11 -24.60 -2.22
CA HIS A 13 4.39 -23.49 -3.13
C HIS A 13 3.17 -22.53 -3.25
N ILE A 14 2.88 -21.84 -2.15
CA ILE A 14 1.73 -20.94 -2.00
C ILE A 14 2.16 -19.52 -1.65
N GLY A 15 1.60 -18.53 -2.33
CA GLY A 15 1.83 -17.11 -2.08
C GLY A 15 0.57 -16.27 -2.24
N ILE A 16 0.63 -15.04 -1.74
CA ILE A 16 -0.42 -14.02 -1.94
C ILE A 16 0.14 -12.88 -2.79
N CYS A 17 -0.68 -12.37 -3.71
CA CYS A 17 -0.35 -11.16 -4.46
C CYS A 17 -0.74 -9.95 -3.61
N SER A 18 0.20 -9.04 -3.38
CA SER A 18 -0.07 -7.74 -2.77
C SER A 18 -0.28 -6.70 -3.88
N VAL A 19 -1.47 -6.09 -3.88
CA VAL A 19 -1.87 -5.06 -4.85
C VAL A 19 -1.76 -3.69 -4.20
N CYS A 20 -0.64 -3.00 -4.43
CA CYS A 20 -0.36 -1.67 -3.86
C CYS A 20 -0.83 -0.54 -4.79
N SER A 21 -2.14 -0.46 -5.06
CA SER A 21 -2.70 0.57 -5.95
C SER A 21 -4.02 1.11 -5.42
N ALA A 22 -4.20 2.42 -5.55
CA ALA A 22 -5.46 3.12 -5.28
C ALA A 22 -6.30 3.33 -6.56
N HIS A 23 -5.83 2.86 -7.71
CA HIS A 23 -6.55 3.08 -8.97
C HIS A 23 -7.76 2.13 -9.08
N PRO A 24 -8.99 2.63 -9.32
CA PRO A 24 -10.21 1.81 -9.31
C PRO A 24 -10.13 0.58 -10.21
N LEU A 25 -9.69 0.75 -11.47
CA LEU A 25 -9.57 -0.34 -12.44
C LEU A 25 -8.55 -1.42 -12.03
N VAL A 26 -7.50 -1.06 -11.29
CA VAL A 26 -6.50 -2.04 -10.82
C VAL A 26 -7.10 -2.91 -9.72
N ILE A 27 -7.84 -2.27 -8.80
CA ILE A 27 -8.56 -2.98 -7.73
C ILE A 27 -9.64 -3.88 -8.35
N GLU A 28 -10.40 -3.37 -9.31
CA GLU A 28 -11.42 -4.14 -10.03
C GLU A 28 -10.82 -5.36 -10.73
N ALA A 29 -9.73 -5.17 -11.48
CA ALA A 29 -9.05 -6.27 -12.17
C ALA A 29 -8.53 -7.33 -11.19
N ALA A 30 -7.95 -6.91 -10.06
CA ALA A 30 -7.46 -7.83 -9.02
C ALA A 30 -8.60 -8.67 -8.41
N LEU A 31 -9.73 -8.04 -8.11
CA LEU A 31 -10.90 -8.73 -7.55
C LEU A 31 -11.57 -9.63 -8.60
N ALA A 32 -11.68 -9.18 -9.85
CA ALA A 32 -12.24 -9.96 -10.94
C ALA A 32 -11.40 -11.19 -11.25
N PHE A 33 -10.06 -11.06 -11.21
CA PHE A 33 -9.14 -12.15 -11.45
C PHE A 33 -9.32 -13.31 -10.45
N ASP A 34 -9.53 -12.99 -9.17
CA ASP A 34 -9.70 -13.99 -8.10
C ASP A 34 -11.18 -14.29 -7.76
N ARG A 35 -12.15 -13.75 -8.52
CA ARG A 35 -13.59 -13.90 -8.24
C ARG A 35 -14.02 -15.36 -8.07
N ASN A 36 -13.66 -16.20 -9.04
CA ASN A 36 -14.04 -17.61 -9.09
C ASN A 36 -13.06 -18.53 -8.34
N SER A 37 -11.99 -17.98 -7.75
CA SER A 37 -11.05 -18.74 -6.94
C SER A 37 -11.50 -18.76 -5.47
N THR A 38 -10.82 -19.55 -4.63
CA THR A 38 -10.97 -19.50 -3.17
C THR A 38 -9.88 -18.65 -2.50
N ARG A 39 -9.06 -17.95 -3.31
CA ARG A 39 -7.91 -17.18 -2.82
C ARG A 39 -8.37 -15.89 -2.15
N LYS A 40 -7.55 -15.40 -1.24
CA LYS A 40 -7.73 -14.06 -0.64
C LYS A 40 -6.93 -13.05 -1.43
N VAL A 41 -7.47 -11.84 -1.58
CA VAL A 41 -6.81 -10.73 -2.27
C VAL A 41 -6.29 -9.75 -1.23
N LEU A 42 -5.02 -9.36 -1.34
CA LEU A 42 -4.39 -8.36 -0.47
C LEU A 42 -4.28 -7.05 -1.23
N ILE A 43 -4.94 -6.01 -0.72
CA ILE A 43 -4.90 -4.66 -1.29
C ILE A 43 -4.23 -3.76 -0.25
N GLU A 44 -3.19 -3.04 -0.65
CA GLU A 44 -2.42 -2.19 0.24
C GLU A 44 -2.47 -0.73 -0.23
N ALA A 45 -2.56 0.19 0.74
CA ALA A 45 -2.39 1.61 0.50
C ALA A 45 -1.15 2.12 1.26
N THR A 46 -0.36 2.97 0.61
CA THR A 46 0.75 3.66 1.28
C THR A 46 0.22 4.78 2.18
N SER A 47 0.98 5.16 3.23
CA SER A 47 0.64 6.30 4.10
C SER A 47 0.49 7.65 3.37
N ASN A 48 1.11 7.77 2.19
CA ASN A 48 1.01 8.96 1.36
C ASN A 48 -0.31 8.98 0.58
N GLN A 49 -0.78 7.81 0.16
CA GLN A 49 -2.08 7.64 -0.51
C GLN A 49 -3.22 7.87 0.47
N VAL A 50 -3.19 7.17 1.60
CA VAL A 50 -4.28 7.07 2.57
C VAL A 50 -3.72 7.30 3.96
N ASN A 51 -4.24 8.30 4.66
CA ASN A 51 -3.91 8.58 6.05
C ASN A 51 -5.07 9.31 6.73
N GLN A 52 -4.93 9.61 8.03
CA GLN A 52 -5.98 10.26 8.82
C GLN A 52 -6.40 11.66 8.32
N PHE A 53 -5.60 12.27 7.44
CA PHE A 53 -5.86 13.56 6.82
C PHE A 53 -6.29 13.45 5.34
N GLY A 54 -6.44 12.23 4.82
CA GLY A 54 -6.83 11.97 3.43
C GLY A 54 -5.67 11.65 2.47
N GLY A 55 -4.42 11.88 2.85
CA GLY A 55 -3.28 11.72 1.93
C GLY A 55 -3.45 12.52 0.63
N TYR A 56 -2.80 12.10 -0.46
CA TYR A 56 -3.03 12.74 -1.77
C TYR A 56 -4.31 12.26 -2.48
N THR A 57 -4.94 11.20 -1.99
CA THR A 57 -6.19 10.67 -2.58
C THR A 57 -7.44 11.33 -2.00
N GLY A 58 -7.31 12.06 -0.89
CA GLY A 58 -8.42 12.58 -0.11
C GLY A 58 -9.14 11.51 0.73
N MET A 59 -8.61 10.30 0.82
CA MET A 59 -9.24 9.17 1.52
C MET A 59 -8.60 8.91 2.89
N THR A 60 -9.43 8.80 3.92
CA THR A 60 -9.04 8.19 5.19
C THR A 60 -8.98 6.67 5.07
N PRO A 61 -8.38 5.94 6.04
CA PRO A 61 -8.41 4.47 6.03
C PRO A 61 -9.83 3.89 6.00
N ALA A 62 -10.81 4.58 6.59
CA ALA A 62 -12.22 4.18 6.52
C ALA A 62 -12.76 4.38 5.09
N ASP A 63 -12.46 5.52 4.46
CA ASP A 63 -12.89 5.79 3.08
C ASP A 63 -12.27 4.81 2.09
N PHE A 64 -10.97 4.49 2.26
CA PHE A 64 -10.30 3.51 1.41
C PHE A 64 -10.92 2.12 1.54
N ARG A 65 -11.32 1.71 2.75
CA ARG A 65 -12.05 0.45 2.97
C ARG A 65 -13.37 0.44 2.22
N GLU A 66 -14.19 1.48 2.39
CA GLU A 66 -15.50 1.56 1.71
C GLU A 66 -15.35 1.67 0.19
N PHE A 67 -14.31 2.36 -0.29
CA PHE A 67 -13.97 2.43 -1.70
C PHE A 67 -13.68 1.04 -2.29
N VAL A 68 -12.82 0.25 -1.62
CA VAL A 68 -12.53 -1.13 -2.04
C VAL A 68 -13.78 -2.02 -1.96
N PHE A 69 -14.59 -1.90 -0.91
CA PHE A 69 -15.83 -2.67 -0.77
C PHE A 69 -16.87 -2.33 -1.83
N THR A 70 -16.99 -1.07 -2.21
CA THR A 70 -17.87 -0.65 -3.30
C THR A 70 -17.47 -1.30 -4.62
N ILE A 71 -16.17 -1.42 -4.90
CA ILE A 71 -15.68 -2.12 -6.10
C ILE A 71 -15.94 -3.63 -5.97
N ALA A 72 -15.72 -4.20 -4.79
CA ALA A 72 -15.97 -5.61 -4.53
C ALA A 72 -17.43 -5.99 -4.78
N ASP A 73 -18.38 -5.19 -4.32
CA ASP A 73 -19.81 -5.42 -4.55
C ASP A 73 -20.15 -5.40 -6.04
N LYS A 74 -19.58 -4.44 -6.80
CA LYS A 74 -19.77 -4.35 -8.26
C LYS A 74 -19.25 -5.59 -8.98
N VAL A 75 -18.12 -6.12 -8.55
CA VAL A 75 -17.51 -7.33 -9.12
C VAL A 75 -18.20 -8.61 -8.63
N GLY A 76 -18.95 -8.55 -7.53
CA GLY A 76 -19.51 -9.71 -6.85
C GLY A 76 -18.46 -10.51 -6.08
N PHE A 77 -17.47 -9.83 -5.50
CA PHE A 77 -16.42 -10.43 -4.70
C PHE A 77 -16.75 -10.35 -3.20
N ALA A 78 -16.63 -11.47 -2.49
CA ALA A 78 -16.97 -11.55 -1.07
C ALA A 78 -15.99 -10.72 -0.21
N ARG A 79 -16.52 -9.75 0.56
CA ARG A 79 -15.72 -8.77 1.30
C ARG A 79 -14.80 -9.43 2.35
N GLU A 80 -15.21 -10.54 2.93
CA GLU A 80 -14.45 -11.34 3.90
C GLU A 80 -13.19 -12.00 3.34
N ARG A 81 -13.07 -12.07 2.01
CA ARG A 81 -11.87 -12.57 1.30
C ARG A 81 -10.86 -11.47 1.01
N ILE A 82 -11.21 -10.20 1.25
CA ILE A 82 -10.34 -9.05 1.05
C ILE A 82 -9.52 -8.82 2.32
N ILE A 83 -8.20 -8.67 2.16
CA ILE A 83 -7.28 -8.27 3.20
C ILE A 83 -6.81 -6.86 2.85
N LEU A 84 -7.05 -5.91 3.75
CA LEU A 84 -6.57 -4.54 3.61
C LEU A 84 -5.28 -4.38 4.42
N GLY A 85 -4.22 -3.90 3.78
CA GLY A 85 -2.94 -3.60 4.40
C GLY A 85 -2.58 -2.13 4.27
N GLY A 86 -1.71 -1.67 5.17
CA GLY A 86 -1.06 -0.37 5.05
C GLY A 86 0.43 -0.56 4.77
N ASP A 87 0.89 -0.05 3.63
CA ASP A 87 2.29 -0.08 3.27
C ASP A 87 3.02 1.12 3.89
N HIS A 88 4.23 0.88 4.40
CA HIS A 88 5.07 1.89 5.05
C HIS A 88 4.37 2.71 6.16
N LEU A 89 3.61 2.06 7.05
CA LEU A 89 3.07 2.68 8.26
C LEU A 89 4.19 2.99 9.29
N GLY A 90 4.99 4.02 9.00
CA GLY A 90 6.11 4.47 9.83
C GLY A 90 6.94 5.59 9.18
N ALA A 91 7.14 6.68 9.92
CA ALA A 91 8.05 7.83 9.70
C ALA A 91 8.13 8.50 8.30
N LYS A 92 7.25 8.22 7.34
CA LYS A 92 7.17 9.04 6.11
C LYS A 92 6.32 10.30 6.27
N LEU A 93 5.34 10.30 7.18
CA LEU A 93 4.44 11.45 7.39
C LEU A 93 5.00 12.54 8.33
N LEU A 94 5.99 12.22 9.17
CA LEU A 94 6.54 13.15 10.19
C LEU A 94 7.83 13.87 9.76
N ALA A 95 8.35 13.59 8.56
CA ALA A 95 9.62 14.16 8.09
C ALA A 95 9.50 15.58 7.48
N ALA A 96 8.41 16.30 7.73
CA ALA A 96 8.30 17.73 7.42
C ALA A 96 8.68 18.58 8.65
N ARG A 97 9.90 18.43 9.16
CA ARG A 97 10.56 19.46 9.97
C ARG A 97 11.69 20.04 9.12
N LYS A 98 11.57 21.35 8.83
CA LYS A 98 12.50 22.16 8.04
C LYS A 98 13.97 21.85 8.40
N CYS A 99 14.79 21.49 7.43
CA CYS A 99 16.24 21.65 7.54
C CYS A 99 16.56 23.09 7.13
N GLY A 100 16.92 23.93 8.08
CA GLY A 100 17.48 25.24 7.75
C GLY A 100 18.96 25.06 7.45
N CYS A 101 19.41 25.39 6.24
CA CYS A 101 20.83 25.61 6.00
C CYS A 101 21.02 26.85 5.11
N GLY A 102 21.48 27.92 5.75
CA GLY A 102 21.99 29.12 5.10
C GLY A 102 23.27 28.85 4.30
N ASP A 103 23.55 29.80 3.42
CA ASP A 103 24.64 29.90 2.44
C ASP A 103 25.96 29.15 2.78
N GLY A 104 26.43 28.30 1.84
CA GLY A 104 27.81 27.79 1.92
C GLY A 104 28.18 26.59 1.05
N LYS A 105 28.64 26.85 -0.18
CA LYS A 105 29.53 26.06 -1.07
C LYS A 105 29.38 24.52 -1.13
N ILE A 106 28.91 24.06 -2.30
CA ILE A 106 28.87 22.66 -2.74
C ILE A 106 30.30 22.13 -3.00
N ARG A 107 30.66 20.99 -2.39
CA ARG A 107 31.74 20.11 -2.87
C ARG A 107 31.23 18.67 -2.97
N ARG A 108 31.48 18.04 -4.12
CA ARG A 108 31.19 16.62 -4.41
C ARG A 108 32.49 15.81 -4.34
N ALA A 109 32.43 14.63 -3.72
CA ALA A 109 33.03 13.34 -4.10
C ALA A 109 33.15 12.45 -2.83
N GLY A 110 32.74 11.18 -2.77
CA GLY A 110 32.17 10.28 -3.78
C GLY A 110 31.59 8.99 -3.15
N LYS A 111 30.61 8.41 -3.85
CA LYS A 111 30.05 7.03 -3.86
C LYS A 111 29.71 6.39 -2.49
N GLY A 112 28.45 6.12 -2.09
CA GLY A 112 27.22 5.99 -2.88
C GLY A 112 25.92 6.29 -2.10
N ILE A 113 25.05 7.03 -2.80
CA ILE A 113 23.58 7.10 -2.77
C ILE A 113 22.91 7.20 -1.38
N CYS A 114 22.80 8.43 -0.90
CA CYS A 114 21.64 8.92 -0.15
C CYS A 114 20.83 9.80 -1.10
N SER A 115 19.59 9.42 -1.41
CA SER A 115 18.68 10.18 -2.29
C SER A 115 17.28 10.22 -1.70
N CYS A 116 17.00 11.27 -0.94
CA CYS A 116 15.93 12.24 -1.19
C CYS A 116 16.18 13.39 -0.22
N ARG A 117 16.91 14.42 -0.67
CA ARG A 117 17.38 15.50 0.21
C ARG A 117 16.21 16.47 0.44
N LEU A 118 15.61 16.38 1.63
CA LEU A 118 14.93 17.51 2.28
C LEU A 118 15.85 18.73 2.15
N GLN A 119 15.33 19.81 1.58
CA GLN A 119 16.00 21.12 1.59
C GLN A 119 16.38 21.52 3.01
#